data_AF-A0A947A1D8-F1
#
_entry.id   AF-A0A947A1D8-F1
#
_cell.length_a   1.000
_cell.length_b   1.000
_cell.length_c   1.000
_cell.angle_alpha   90.00
_cell.angle_beta   90.00
_cell.angle_gamma   90.00
#
_symmetry.space_group_name_H-M   'P 1'
#
loop_
_entity.id
_entity.type
_entity.pdbx_description
1 polymer ?
#
loop_
_entity_poly.entity_id
_entity_poly.type
_entity_poly.pdbx_seq_one_letter_code
_entity_poly.pdbx_strand_id
1 'polypeptide(L)' 'MATWKGKSRGTLLGFRIYVQIIKKTGLYTAYFVLLFVALYFIFFSFTSTKSTYYLFRKRLGYSPIWSALNVYRSYF' A
#
# COMPACT_ATOMS: atom_id res chain seq x y z
N MET A 1 -7.18 -17.73 14.98
CA MET A 1 -5.86 -17.11 14.68
C MET A 1 -5.62 -17.11 13.19
N ALA A 2 -5.27 -15.97 12.59
CA ALA A 2 -4.81 -15.94 11.19
C ALA A 2 -3.39 -16.50 11.13
N THR A 3 -3.23 -17.73 10.65
CA THR A 3 -1.94 -18.38 10.43
C THR A 3 -1.20 -17.66 9.30
N TRP A 4 -0.02 -17.11 9.61
CA TRP A 4 0.82 -16.43 8.64
C TRP A 4 1.33 -17.44 7.60
N LYS A 5 0.90 -17.30 6.34
CA LYS A 5 1.15 -18.29 5.28
C LYS A 5 2.48 -18.12 4.52
N GLY A 6 3.34 -17.17 4.89
CA GLY A 6 4.63 -16.93 4.23
C GLY A 6 4.57 -16.57 2.73
N LYS A 7 3.37 -16.42 2.16
CA LYS A 7 3.18 -16.10 0.73
C LYS A 7 3.27 -14.59 0.52
N SER A 8 4.17 -14.19 -0.39
CA SER A 8 4.12 -12.86 -0.99
C SER A 8 2.76 -12.66 -1.67
N ARG A 9 2.03 -11.60 -1.32
CA ARG A 9 0.74 -11.27 -1.96
C ARG A 9 0.89 -10.85 -3.43
N GLY A 10 2.11 -10.54 -3.87
CA GLY A 10 2.39 -10.12 -5.25
C GLY A 10 2.50 -11.29 -6.22
N THR A 11 1.93 -11.13 -7.41
CA THR A 11 2.16 -12.00 -8.56
C THR A 11 3.54 -11.71 -9.18
N LEU A 12 4.26 -12.76 -9.58
CA LEU A 12 5.59 -12.66 -10.20
C LEU A 12 5.60 -11.73 -11.43
N LEU A 13 4.48 -11.73 -12.18
CA LEU A 13 4.29 -10.89 -13.37
C LEU A 13 4.32 -9.39 -13.03
N GLY A 14 3.69 -8.97 -11.93
CA GLY A 14 3.68 -7.55 -11.53
C GLY A 14 5.08 -7.04 -11.23
N PHE A 15 5.88 -7.85 -10.53
CA PHE A 15 7.29 -7.53 -10.26
C PHE A 15 8.10 -7.39 -11.55
N ARG A 16 7.91 -8.30 -12.51
CA ARG A 16 8.64 -8.28 -13.78
C ARG A 16 8.32 -7.03 -14.60
N ILE A 17 7.04 -6.64 -14.67
CA ILE A 17 6.59 -5.42 -15.34
C ILE A 17 7.19 -4.18 -14.65
N TYR A 18 7.15 -4.13 -13.32
CA TYR A 18 7.71 -3.01 -12.55
C TYR A 18 9.21 -2.82 -12.78
N VAL A 19 9.99 -3.90 -12.75
CA VAL A 19 11.43 -3.87 -13.06
C VAL A 19 11.69 -3.42 -14.49
N GLN A 20 10.86 -3.85 -15.45
CA GLN A 20 11.01 -3.45 -16.85
C GLN A 20 10.69 -1.97 -17.08
N ILE A 21 9.73 -1.41 -16.34
CA ILE A 21 9.42 0.02 -16.33
C ILE A 21 10.61 0.81 -15.79
N ILE A 22 11.16 0.42 -14.63
CA ILE A 22 12.36 1.05 -14.04
C ILE A 22 13.51 1.07 -15.05
N LYS A 23 13.78 -0.07 -15.69
CA LYS A 23 14.87 -0.21 -16.65
C LYS A 23 14.70 0.64 -17.91
N LYS A 24 13.46 0.90 -18.36
CA LYS A 24 13.17 1.66 -19.60
C LYS A 24 12.99 3.16 -19.38
N THR A 25 12.41 3.57 -18.25
CA THR A 25 11.96 4.96 -18.00
C THR A 25 12.66 5.64 -16.83
N GLY A 26 13.38 4.88 -16.01
CA GLY A 26 14.13 5.40 -14.87
C GLY A 26 13.33 5.36 -13.55
N LEU A 27 13.96 5.90 -12.51
CA LEU A 27 13.48 5.79 -11.12
C LEU A 27 12.26 6.67 -10.85
N TYR A 28 12.21 7.87 -11.43
CA TYR A 28 11.10 8.83 -11.22
C TYR A 28 9.75 8.27 -11.67
N THR A 29 9.70 7.63 -12.84
CA THR A 29 8.48 7.00 -13.36
C THR A 29 8.04 5.83 -12.49
N ALA A 30 8.99 5.10 -11.89
CA ALA A 30 8.67 4.00 -10.98
C ALA A 30 7.98 4.48 -9.71
N TYR A 31 8.44 5.60 -9.12
CA TYR A 31 7.75 6.24 -7.99
C TYR A 31 6.34 6.70 -8.35
N PHE A 32 6.14 7.25 -9.56
CA PHE A 32 4.82 7.63 -10.05
C PHE A 32 3.88 6.41 -10.16
N VAL A 33 4.37 5.29 -10.69
CA VAL A 33 3.62 4.03 -10.72
C VAL A 33 3.32 3.51 -9.32
N LEU A 34 4.27 3.63 -8.38
CA LEU A 34 4.08 3.22 -7.00
C LEU A 34 2.93 3.97 -6.32
N LEU A 35 2.75 5.25 -6.65
CA LEU A 35 1.65 6.08 -6.17
C LEU A 35 0.29 5.50 -6.59
N PHE A 36 0.17 5.05 -7.84
CA PHE A 36 -1.02 4.34 -8.34
C PHE A 36 -1.22 2.99 -7.67
N VAL A 37 -0.15 2.21 -7.46
CA VAL A 37 -0.22 0.92 -6.77
C VAL A 37 -0.71 1.10 -5.32
N ALA A 38 -0.19 2.11 -4.61
CA ALA A 38 -0.62 2.43 -3.25
C ALA A 38 -2.11 2.83 -3.20
N LEU A 39 -2.59 3.62 -4.17
CA LEU A 39 -4.02 3.94 -4.30
C LEU A 39 -4.87 2.69 -4.55
N TYR A 40 -4.41 1.77 -5.42
CA TYR A 40 -5.08 0.49 -5.64
C TYR A 40 -5.21 -0.31 -4.34
N PHE A 41 -4.17 -0.35 -3.51
CA PHE A 41 -4.22 -1.02 -2.22
C PHE A 41 -5.21 -0.37 -1.25
N ILE A 42 -5.40 0.95 -1.26
CA ILE A 42 -6.43 1.60 -0.44
C ILE A 42 -7.83 1.12 -0.83
N PHE A 43 -8.13 1.12 -2.14
CA PHE A 43 -9.46 0.75 -2.64
C PHE A 43 -9.75 -0.74 -2.57
N PHE A 44 -8.74 -1.61 -2.71
CA PHE A 44 -8.95 -3.05 -2.75
C PHE A 44 -8.64 -3.77 -1.43
N SER A 45 -7.91 -3.14 -0.50
CA SER A 45 -7.49 -3.73 0.79
C SER A 45 -8.25 -3.18 1.99
N PHE A 46 -9.58 -3.04 1.89
CA PHE A 46 -10.43 -2.52 2.97
C PHE A 46 -10.21 -3.19 4.34
N THR A 47 -9.90 -4.49 4.37
CA THR A 47 -9.70 -5.23 5.62
C THR A 47 -8.43 -4.81 6.37
N SER A 48 -7.33 -4.54 5.65
CA SER A 48 -6.09 -4.07 6.26
C SER A 48 -6.17 -2.57 6.56
N THR A 49 -6.74 -1.78 5.65
CA THR A 49 -6.98 -0.34 5.84
C THR A 49 -7.86 -0.08 7.06
N LYS A 50 -8.91 -0.89 7.30
CA LYS A 50 -9.81 -0.72 8.46
C LYS A 50 -9.12 -1.00 9.80
N SER A 51 -8.22 -1.98 9.89
CA SER A 51 -7.50 -2.27 11.14
C SER A 51 -6.48 -1.17 11.46
N THR A 52 -5.74 -0.71 10.46
CA THR A 52 -4.79 0.39 10.60
C THR A 52 -5.51 1.70 10.92
N TYR A 53 -6.64 1.99 10.24
CA TYR A 53 -7.47 3.15 10.54
C TYR A 53 -8.07 3.10 11.95
N TYR A 54 -8.52 1.93 12.41
CA TYR A 54 -8.99 1.76 13.79
C TYR A 54 -7.90 2.07 14.82
N LEU A 55 -6.65 1.67 14.54
CA LEU A 55 -5.51 1.96 15.39
C LEU A 55 -5.20 3.46 15.41
N PHE A 56 -5.08 4.11 14.25
CA PHE A 56 -4.82 5.55 14.17
C PHE A 56 -5.95 6.41 14.74
N ARG A 57 -7.21 6.00 14.54
CA ARG A 57 -8.38 6.73 15.01
C ARG A 57 -8.62 6.55 16.50
N LYS A 58 -8.59 5.31 16.99
CA LYS A 58 -9.06 4.97 18.34
C LYS A 58 -7.95 4.86 19.37
N ARG A 59 -6.69 4.60 18.96
CA ARG A 59 -5.54 4.55 19.88
C ARG A 59 -4.67 5.80 19.81
N LEU A 60 -4.46 6.36 18.62
CA LEU A 60 -3.58 7.53 18.43
C LEU A 60 -4.33 8.86 18.36
N GLY A 61 -5.68 8.85 18.35
CA GLY A 61 -6.49 10.07 18.46
C GLY A 61 -6.42 11.01 17.25
N TYR A 62 -5.95 10.55 16.09
CA TYR A 62 -5.84 11.42 14.92
C TYR A 62 -7.21 11.79 14.34
N SER A 63 -7.31 13.01 13.81
CA SER A 63 -8.44 13.49 13.00
C SER A 63 -8.69 12.56 11.80
N PRO A 64 -9.94 12.42 11.31
CA PRO A 64 -10.30 11.37 10.36
C PRO A 64 -9.52 11.48 9.03
N ILE A 65 -9.26 12.70 8.59
CA ILE A 65 -8.47 13.00 7.38
C ILE A 65 -6.98 12.65 7.57
N TRP A 66 -6.42 13.01 8.72
CA TRP A 66 -5.02 12.69 9.09
C TRP A 66 -4.81 11.19 9.27
N SER A 67 -5.81 10.50 9.83
CA SER A 67 -5.82 9.05 9.97
C SER A 67 -5.82 8.36 8.60
N ALA A 68 -6.60 8.84 7.64
CA ALA A 68 -6.59 8.32 6.26
C ALA A 68 -5.25 8.58 5.54
N LEU A 69 -4.69 9.79 5.68
CA LEU A 69 -3.38 10.13 5.10
C LEU A 69 -2.23 9.32 5.71
N ASN A 70 -2.23 9.09 7.03
CA ASN A 70 -1.21 8.26 7.67
C ASN A 70 -1.36 6.77 7.31
N VAL A 71 -2.58 6.29 7.10
CA VAL A 71 -2.78 4.95 6.55
C VAL A 71 -2.16 4.84 5.16
N TYR A 72 -2.39 5.83 4.29
CA TYR A 72 -1.75 5.88 2.97
C TYR A 72 -0.22 5.90 3.06
N ARG A 73 0.32 6.74 3.94
CA ARG A 73 1.76 6.88 4.15
C ARG A 73 2.39 5.63 4.76
N SER A 74 1.64 4.83 5.50
CA SER A 74 2.09 3.56 6.06
C SER A 74 2.15 2.43 5.03
N TYR A 75 1.52 2.59 3.86
CA TYR A 75 1.59 1.64 2.75
C TYR A 75 2.75 1.94 1.78
N PHE A 76 3.34 3.13 1.87
CA PHE A 76 4.46 3.58 1.05
C PHE A 76 5.78 3.43 1.81
#